data_AF-A0A183N4X2-F1
#
_entry.id   AF-A0A183N4X2-F1
#
_cell.length_a   1.000
_cell.length_b   1.000
_cell.length_c   1.000
_cell.angle_alpha   90.00
_cell.angle_beta   90.00
_cell.angle_gamma   90.00
#
_symmetry.space_group_name_H-M   'P 1'
#
loop_
_entity.id
_entity.type
_entity.pdbx_description
1 polymer ?
#
loop_
_entity_poly.entity_id
_entity_poly.type
_entity_poly.pdbx_seq_one_letter_code
_entity_poly.pdbx_strand_id
1 'polypeptide(L)'
;MESERDEDYPIGVLIEELRGEDLHVRLHSIRKISTIALALGPEKTRSQLIPFLTETIYDEDEVLLTLAEQIGTLVPYVGGPEYAHSLLPPLESLAAVEETVVRDRAVEALRKLAPDHTTEAMEKYFNPLLHRLATGDWFTSRTSACALFSVVYPRVRSSKRWELLDFLRRLAKDETPMVRRAVAARLGELALAMSAGQSSEKPSADGEKSSQISEHNSSNMTTSITESKILTNEVVSLNSGHFGCGVAADERLTNDSVAEKSSTLANPLQSDDFTLDPEKERSYIITIIVPLFVRLVDDEQESVRLMAVESIVQLAQALGPEESEGYLIDLIQQATTDRSWRVRCVVADKFTEIQTAMGLRVSRERLVPFFMKLLHDEEAEVRAFAAGKVKAFAKCLLGLPIDADINTTNKTTNSDTKDCKNSSTTITLDNKMMEIDEKFDSVNNLNDNDNNNNGLASKDEIIMLQLLPAIKNLTNESNTHVKSSLANAILGLAPLIGKNLTIEHLLPIFLAQLNDDNPEVRLNVISNLEQVNSIIGIDHLTINLLPAIIQLAEDPKWRVRLAIIEYMPLLAEQLGLEFFNNQLIDLCLSWLIDQVYAIREAAVENLVNLCKKFGSEWASQYFIPKVSNKGIYSS
;
A
#
# COMPACT_ATOMS: atom_id res chain seq x y z
N MET A 1 29.63 -50.51 -3.53
CA MET A 1 28.41 -51.32 -3.80
C MET A 1 27.48 -51.42 -2.59
N GLU A 2 27.96 -51.59 -1.34
CA GLU A 2 27.07 -51.43 -0.15
C GLU A 2 26.90 -49.97 0.29
N SER A 3 27.93 -49.12 0.15
CA SER A 3 27.86 -47.69 0.49
C SER A 3 26.92 -46.86 -0.40
N GLU A 4 26.71 -47.25 -1.65
CA GLU A 4 25.80 -46.55 -2.58
C GLU A 4 24.32 -46.84 -2.29
N ARG A 5 24.00 -47.98 -1.65
CA ARG A 5 22.60 -48.36 -1.34
C ARG A 5 22.03 -47.65 -0.12
N ASP A 6 22.86 -47.28 0.84
CA ASP A 6 22.42 -46.55 2.05
C ASP A 6 22.25 -45.04 1.80
N GLU A 7 22.98 -44.47 0.83
CA GLU A 7 22.90 -43.03 0.54
C GLU A 7 21.68 -42.63 -0.33
N ASP A 8 21.13 -43.54 -1.13
CA ASP A 8 19.95 -43.29 -1.96
C ASP A 8 18.63 -43.72 -1.28
N TYR A 9 18.72 -44.27 -0.06
CA TYR A 9 17.55 -44.66 0.74
C TYR A 9 16.57 -43.51 1.02
N PRO A 10 17.00 -42.28 1.38
CA PRO A 10 16.08 -41.18 1.68
C PRO A 10 15.23 -40.73 0.48
N ILE A 11 15.81 -40.74 -0.74
CA ILE A 11 15.08 -40.40 -1.96
C ILE A 11 14.16 -41.54 -2.39
N GLY A 12 14.57 -42.80 -2.21
CA GLY A 12 13.74 -43.97 -2.47
C GLY A 12 12.44 -43.95 -1.66
N VAL A 13 12.53 -43.66 -0.35
CA VAL A 13 11.36 -43.52 0.53
C VAL A 13 10.47 -42.37 0.09
N LEU A 14 11.04 -41.20 -0.22
CA LEU A 14 10.26 -40.06 -0.72
C LEU A 14 9.52 -40.38 -2.03
N ILE A 15 10.18 -41.06 -2.96
CA ILE A 15 9.58 -41.46 -4.24
C ILE A 15 8.42 -42.44 -4.00
N GLU A 16 8.58 -43.40 -3.10
CA GLU A 16 7.51 -44.34 -2.74
C GLU A 16 6.33 -43.62 -2.07
N GLU A 17 6.60 -42.71 -1.13
CA GLU A 17 5.57 -41.94 -0.43
C GLU A 17 4.82 -40.99 -1.39
N LEU A 18 5.52 -40.31 -2.29
CA LEU A 18 4.91 -39.41 -3.28
C LEU A 18 4.22 -40.12 -4.44
N ARG A 19 4.53 -41.39 -4.70
CA ARG A 19 3.77 -42.22 -5.64
C ARG A 19 2.58 -42.93 -4.99
N GLY A 20 2.42 -42.79 -3.68
CA GLY A 20 1.31 -43.39 -2.93
C GLY A 20 -0.05 -42.75 -3.25
N GLU A 21 -1.12 -43.51 -3.13
CA GLU A 21 -2.49 -43.04 -3.39
C GLU A 21 -3.01 -42.08 -2.31
N ASP A 22 -2.46 -42.13 -1.09
CA ASP A 22 -2.91 -41.31 0.05
C ASP A 22 -2.38 -39.86 -0.03
N LEU A 23 -3.30 -38.93 -0.26
CA LEU A 23 -3.03 -37.48 -0.32
C LEU A 23 -2.33 -36.95 0.94
N HIS A 24 -2.73 -37.39 2.14
CA HIS A 24 -2.14 -36.90 3.39
C HIS A 24 -0.68 -37.32 3.52
N VAL A 25 -0.35 -38.53 3.06
CA VAL A 25 1.02 -39.03 3.03
C VAL A 25 1.85 -38.21 2.05
N ARG A 26 1.34 -37.96 0.84
CA ARG A 26 2.04 -37.12 -0.15
C ARG A 26 2.30 -35.71 0.37
N LEU A 27 1.29 -35.05 0.93
CA LEU A 27 1.41 -33.70 1.53
C LEU A 27 2.44 -33.64 2.67
N HIS A 28 2.39 -34.61 3.58
CA HIS A 28 3.34 -34.70 4.68
C HIS A 28 4.77 -34.89 4.19
N SER A 29 4.95 -35.66 3.11
CA SER A 29 6.25 -35.93 2.50
C SER A 29 6.83 -34.67 1.85
N ILE A 30 6.02 -33.89 1.11
CA ILE A 30 6.46 -32.61 0.54
C ILE A 30 6.87 -31.62 1.63
N ARG A 31 6.13 -31.53 2.73
CA ARG A 31 6.50 -30.64 3.85
C ARG A 31 7.83 -30.99 4.50
N LYS A 32 8.34 -32.20 4.28
CA LYS A 32 9.63 -32.68 4.79
C LYS A 32 10.76 -32.62 3.76
N ILE A 33 10.52 -32.06 2.57
CA ILE A 33 11.49 -32.09 1.47
C ILE A 33 12.84 -31.47 1.84
N SER A 34 12.86 -30.43 2.67
CA SER A 34 14.09 -29.82 3.18
C SER A 34 14.93 -30.79 4.04
N THR A 35 14.28 -31.69 4.78
CA THR A 35 14.97 -32.72 5.57
C THR A 35 15.63 -33.75 4.65
N ILE A 36 14.95 -34.09 3.55
CA ILE A 36 15.46 -35.06 2.57
C ILE A 36 16.59 -34.43 1.76
N ALA A 37 16.44 -33.19 1.33
CA ALA A 37 17.50 -32.43 0.67
C ALA A 37 18.74 -32.28 1.55
N LEU A 38 18.56 -32.09 2.87
CA LEU A 38 19.65 -32.09 3.84
C LEU A 38 20.37 -33.44 3.91
N ALA A 39 19.62 -34.55 3.91
CA ALA A 39 20.19 -35.90 3.98
C ALA A 39 20.92 -36.30 2.69
N LEU A 40 20.40 -35.91 1.52
CA LEU A 40 21.01 -36.18 0.21
C LEU A 40 22.25 -35.33 -0.05
N GLY A 41 22.29 -34.14 0.55
CA GLY A 41 23.32 -33.13 0.28
C GLY A 41 23.12 -32.39 -1.05
N PRO A 42 23.90 -31.32 -1.30
CA PRO A 42 23.66 -30.39 -2.40
C PRO A 42 23.73 -30.98 -3.81
N GLU A 43 24.68 -31.88 -4.06
CA GLU A 43 24.88 -32.43 -5.39
C GLU A 43 23.72 -33.33 -5.82
N LYS A 44 23.33 -34.30 -4.97
CA LYS A 44 22.20 -35.20 -5.22
C LYS A 44 20.86 -34.48 -5.18
N THR A 45 20.72 -33.46 -4.35
CA THR A 45 19.53 -32.59 -4.38
C THR A 45 19.33 -31.99 -5.77
N ARG A 46 20.40 -31.51 -6.40
CA ARG A 46 20.33 -30.93 -7.76
C ARG A 46 20.16 -31.98 -8.85
N SER A 47 20.88 -33.10 -8.78
CA SER A 47 20.93 -34.08 -9.88
C SER A 47 19.81 -35.14 -9.83
N GLN A 48 19.16 -35.33 -8.67
CA GLN A 48 18.12 -36.34 -8.50
C GLN A 48 16.81 -35.74 -7.98
N LEU A 49 16.84 -35.04 -6.84
CA LEU A 49 15.61 -34.56 -6.20
C LEU A 49 14.89 -33.52 -7.07
N ILE A 50 15.57 -32.48 -7.55
CA ILE A 50 14.95 -31.44 -8.38
C ILE A 50 14.33 -31.99 -9.67
N PRO A 51 15.03 -32.83 -10.48
CA PRO A 51 14.41 -33.47 -11.65
C PRO A 51 13.14 -34.24 -11.28
N PHE A 52 13.16 -35.01 -10.19
CA PHE A 52 11.99 -35.74 -9.71
C PHE A 52 10.82 -34.80 -9.36
N LEU A 53 11.06 -33.68 -8.66
CA LEU A 53 10.01 -32.69 -8.38
C LEU A 53 9.46 -32.03 -9.64
N THR A 54 10.30 -31.87 -10.66
CA THR A 54 9.88 -31.32 -11.96
C THR A 54 8.94 -32.28 -12.69
N GLU A 55 9.09 -33.59 -12.49
CA GLU A 55 8.17 -34.60 -13.03
C GLU A 55 6.87 -34.73 -12.20
N THR A 56 6.87 -34.30 -10.94
CA THR A 56 5.73 -34.39 -9.99
C THR A 56 4.68 -33.29 -10.22
N ILE A 57 4.78 -32.52 -11.30
CA ILE A 57 3.88 -31.39 -11.62
C ILE A 57 2.45 -31.81 -12.01
N TYR A 58 2.19 -33.12 -12.11
CA TYR A 58 0.90 -33.71 -12.51
C TYR A 58 0.13 -34.33 -11.33
N ASP A 59 0.45 -33.93 -10.09
CA ASP A 59 -0.26 -34.34 -8.87
C ASP A 59 -1.49 -33.44 -8.57
N GLU A 60 -2.18 -33.69 -7.47
CA GLU A 60 -3.32 -32.91 -6.99
C GLU A 60 -2.93 -31.48 -6.58
N ASP A 61 -3.85 -30.52 -6.76
CA ASP A 61 -3.57 -29.09 -6.56
C ASP A 61 -3.04 -28.73 -5.17
N GLU A 62 -3.52 -29.41 -4.11
CA GLU A 62 -3.02 -29.22 -2.74
C GLU A 62 -1.54 -29.60 -2.59
N VAL A 63 -1.14 -30.66 -3.28
CA VAL A 63 0.24 -31.17 -3.33
C VAL A 63 1.11 -30.18 -4.10
N LEU A 64 0.64 -29.74 -5.27
CA LEU A 64 1.36 -28.76 -6.10
C LEU A 64 1.52 -27.40 -5.41
N LEU A 65 0.50 -26.94 -4.69
CA LEU A 65 0.56 -25.72 -3.90
C LEU A 65 1.62 -25.82 -2.81
N THR A 66 1.62 -26.92 -2.06
CA THR A 66 2.61 -27.18 -1.02
C THR A 66 4.01 -27.33 -1.61
N LEU A 67 4.14 -27.92 -2.80
CA LEU A 67 5.39 -28.06 -3.51
C LEU A 67 5.96 -26.69 -3.90
N ALA A 68 5.14 -25.80 -4.47
CA ALA A 68 5.53 -24.44 -4.83
C ALA A 68 6.02 -23.63 -3.62
N GLU A 69 5.41 -23.80 -2.44
CA GLU A 69 5.87 -23.20 -1.18
C GLU A 69 7.28 -23.69 -0.79
N GLN A 70 7.50 -25.00 -0.86
CA GLN A 70 8.73 -25.59 -0.35
C GLN A 70 9.93 -25.34 -1.27
N ILE A 71 9.76 -25.38 -2.60
CA ILE A 71 10.87 -25.23 -3.55
C ILE A 71 11.63 -23.90 -3.33
N GLY A 72 10.92 -22.80 -3.07
CA GLY A 72 11.53 -21.49 -2.82
C GLY A 72 12.44 -21.46 -1.57
N THR A 73 12.29 -22.41 -0.64
CA THR A 73 13.10 -22.50 0.58
C THR A 73 14.36 -23.37 0.42
N LEU A 74 14.53 -24.02 -0.72
CA LEU A 74 15.58 -25.02 -0.92
C LEU A 74 16.97 -24.45 -1.26
N VAL A 75 17.12 -23.13 -1.35
CA VAL A 75 18.40 -22.46 -1.69
C VAL A 75 19.58 -22.95 -0.86
N PRO A 76 19.49 -23.07 0.49
CA PRO A 76 20.61 -23.57 1.29
C PRO A 76 20.97 -25.03 0.97
N TYR A 77 19.98 -25.84 0.59
CA TYR A 77 20.12 -27.27 0.37
C TYR A 77 20.63 -27.61 -1.04
N VAL A 78 20.49 -26.71 -2.01
CA VAL A 78 21.10 -26.86 -3.34
C VAL A 78 22.55 -26.36 -3.38
N GLY A 79 23.13 -25.96 -2.24
CA GLY A 79 24.51 -25.43 -2.18
C GLY A 79 24.59 -23.91 -2.24
N GLY A 80 23.50 -23.21 -1.93
CA GLY A 80 23.45 -21.76 -1.81
C GLY A 80 23.11 -21.00 -3.11
N PRO A 81 23.23 -19.66 -3.08
CA PRO A 81 22.82 -18.77 -4.18
C PRO A 81 23.43 -19.11 -5.56
N GLU A 82 24.68 -19.59 -5.59
CA GLU A 82 25.36 -20.00 -6.84
C GLU A 82 24.56 -21.03 -7.64
N TYR A 83 23.84 -21.91 -6.94
CA TYR A 83 23.06 -23.00 -7.53
C TYR A 83 21.55 -22.78 -7.45
N ALA A 84 21.09 -21.60 -7.04
CA ALA A 84 19.68 -21.25 -6.97
C ALA A 84 18.94 -21.44 -8.32
N HIS A 85 19.66 -21.27 -9.44
CA HIS A 85 19.13 -21.48 -10.79
C HIS A 85 18.62 -22.90 -11.05
N SER A 86 19.09 -23.90 -10.29
CA SER A 86 18.60 -25.27 -10.38
C SER A 86 17.13 -25.41 -9.94
N LEU A 87 16.60 -24.48 -9.14
CA LEU A 87 15.21 -24.50 -8.66
C LEU A 87 14.22 -23.88 -9.66
N LEU A 88 14.71 -23.26 -10.73
CA LEU A 88 13.86 -22.59 -11.73
C LEU A 88 12.98 -23.56 -12.55
N PRO A 89 13.46 -24.70 -13.05
CA PRO A 89 12.64 -25.61 -13.86
C PRO A 89 11.34 -26.10 -13.18
N PRO A 90 11.34 -26.62 -11.94
CA PRO A 90 10.08 -27.06 -11.33
C PRO A 90 9.14 -25.87 -11.04
N LEU A 91 9.67 -24.70 -10.68
CA LEU A 91 8.86 -23.49 -10.47
C LEU A 91 8.27 -22.96 -11.79
N GLU A 92 9.00 -23.06 -12.90
CA GLU A 92 8.50 -22.69 -14.23
C GLU A 92 7.32 -23.57 -14.64
N SER A 93 7.44 -24.89 -14.43
CA SER A 93 6.36 -25.82 -14.69
C SER A 93 5.13 -25.54 -13.82
N LEU A 94 5.33 -25.32 -12.52
CA LEU A 94 4.25 -24.94 -11.59
C LEU A 94 3.63 -23.58 -11.93
N ALA A 95 4.40 -22.64 -12.49
CA ALA A 95 3.88 -21.36 -12.96
C ALA A 95 3.05 -21.47 -14.25
N ALA A 96 3.04 -22.62 -14.92
CA ALA A 96 2.28 -22.84 -16.16
C ALA A 96 1.00 -23.69 -15.97
N VAL A 97 0.76 -24.25 -14.79
CA VAL A 97 -0.39 -25.15 -14.52
C VAL A 97 -1.74 -24.44 -14.59
N GLU A 98 -2.84 -25.19 -14.65
CA GLU A 98 -4.20 -24.65 -14.79
C GLU A 98 -4.75 -24.01 -13.50
N GLU A 99 -4.36 -24.53 -12.33
CA GLU A 99 -4.83 -24.01 -11.04
C GLU A 99 -4.18 -22.66 -10.70
N THR A 100 -5.01 -21.64 -10.45
CA THR A 100 -4.54 -20.26 -10.27
C THR A 100 -3.76 -20.09 -8.97
N VAL A 101 -4.23 -20.70 -7.89
CA VAL A 101 -3.58 -20.57 -6.58
C VAL A 101 -2.16 -21.17 -6.61
N VAL A 102 -1.98 -22.28 -7.32
CA VAL A 102 -0.66 -22.91 -7.52
C VAL A 102 0.27 -22.00 -8.34
N ARG A 103 -0.21 -21.46 -9.47
CA ARG A 103 0.58 -20.54 -10.30
C ARG A 103 1.02 -19.31 -9.53
N ASP A 104 0.10 -18.67 -8.81
CA ASP A 104 0.40 -17.47 -8.04
C ASP A 104 1.46 -17.73 -6.98
N ARG A 105 1.39 -18.90 -6.31
CA ARG A 105 2.42 -19.31 -5.35
C ARG A 105 3.77 -19.61 -6.02
N ALA A 106 3.78 -20.27 -7.17
CA ALA A 106 5.00 -20.54 -7.92
C ALA A 106 5.69 -19.25 -8.37
N VAL A 107 4.92 -18.27 -8.87
CA VAL A 107 5.40 -16.94 -9.21
C VAL A 107 5.93 -16.20 -7.98
N GLU A 108 5.25 -16.29 -6.84
CA GLU A 108 5.72 -15.71 -5.58
C GLU A 108 7.07 -16.31 -5.16
N ALA A 109 7.23 -17.63 -5.27
CA ALA A 109 8.49 -18.32 -5.02
C ALA A 109 9.59 -17.89 -6.00
N LEU A 110 9.30 -17.77 -7.29
CA LEU A 110 10.24 -17.25 -8.31
C LEU A 110 10.71 -15.84 -7.96
N ARG A 111 9.80 -14.96 -7.54
CA ARG A 111 10.13 -13.59 -7.13
C ARG A 111 11.00 -13.54 -5.88
N LYS A 112 10.73 -14.42 -4.90
CA LYS A 112 11.54 -14.57 -3.67
C LYS A 112 12.93 -15.14 -3.95
N LEU A 113 13.06 -15.97 -4.98
CA LEU A 113 14.32 -16.59 -5.40
C LEU A 113 15.20 -15.65 -6.25
N ALA A 114 14.60 -14.65 -6.89
CA ALA A 114 15.33 -13.75 -7.77
C ALA A 114 16.51 -13.03 -7.09
N PRO A 115 16.40 -12.49 -5.85
CA PRO A 115 17.54 -11.91 -5.13
C PRO A 115 18.77 -12.82 -4.98
N ASP A 116 18.58 -14.15 -4.94
CA ASP A 116 19.68 -15.13 -4.81
C ASP A 116 20.46 -15.37 -6.10
N HIS A 117 20.03 -14.80 -7.22
CA HIS A 117 20.76 -14.89 -8.49
C HIS A 117 21.73 -13.72 -8.62
N THR A 118 22.88 -13.89 -9.27
CA THR A 118 23.67 -12.73 -9.73
C THR A 118 23.04 -12.11 -10.98
N THR A 119 23.49 -10.94 -11.44
CA THR A 119 23.08 -10.34 -12.72
C THR A 119 23.35 -11.26 -13.91
N GLU A 120 24.49 -11.96 -13.90
CA GLU A 120 24.86 -12.93 -14.94
C GLU A 120 23.96 -14.16 -14.89
N ALA A 121 23.66 -14.67 -13.69
CA ALA A 121 22.75 -15.81 -13.52
C ALA A 121 21.30 -15.44 -13.89
N MET A 122 20.87 -14.21 -13.58
CA MET A 122 19.57 -13.65 -13.99
C MET A 122 19.44 -13.67 -15.51
N GLU A 123 20.44 -13.16 -16.23
CA GLU A 123 20.42 -13.14 -17.70
C GLU A 123 20.56 -14.53 -18.32
N LYS A 124 21.37 -15.41 -17.72
CA LYS A 124 21.65 -16.75 -18.26
C LYS A 124 20.51 -17.74 -18.06
N TYR A 125 19.78 -17.66 -16.95
CA TYR A 125 18.77 -18.67 -16.57
C TYR A 125 17.37 -18.10 -16.42
N PHE A 126 17.22 -16.99 -15.70
CA PHE A 126 15.92 -16.44 -15.35
C PHE A 126 15.26 -15.69 -16.53
N ASN A 127 16.05 -14.93 -17.30
CA ASN A 127 15.56 -14.23 -18.49
C ASN A 127 15.04 -15.22 -19.58
N PRO A 128 15.72 -16.33 -19.89
CA PRO A 128 15.16 -17.37 -20.75
C PRO A 128 13.87 -18.01 -20.23
N LEU A 129 13.73 -18.20 -18.91
CA LEU A 129 12.48 -18.67 -18.28
C LEU A 129 11.35 -17.67 -18.54
N LEU A 130 11.59 -16.38 -18.30
CA LEU A 130 10.61 -15.33 -18.58
C LEU A 130 10.20 -15.33 -20.06
N HIS A 131 11.17 -15.45 -20.97
CA HIS A 131 10.86 -15.57 -22.40
C HIS A 131 9.96 -16.76 -22.69
N ARG A 132 10.28 -17.97 -22.18
CA ARG A 132 9.47 -19.17 -22.42
C ARG A 132 8.04 -19.02 -21.91
N LEU A 133 7.85 -18.47 -20.70
CA LEU A 133 6.52 -18.19 -20.17
C LEU A 133 5.78 -17.13 -20.99
N ALA A 134 6.45 -16.04 -21.39
CA ALA A 134 5.83 -14.95 -22.15
C ALA A 134 5.42 -15.36 -23.57
N THR A 135 6.13 -16.31 -24.18
CA THR A 135 5.84 -16.83 -25.53
C THR A 135 5.13 -18.18 -25.51
N GLY A 136 4.68 -18.66 -24.35
CA GLY A 136 4.00 -19.94 -24.23
C GLY A 136 2.65 -19.96 -24.95
N ASP A 137 2.27 -21.13 -25.49
CA ASP A 137 1.01 -21.30 -26.22
C ASP A 137 -0.21 -21.09 -25.31
N TRP A 138 -0.09 -21.47 -24.04
CA TRP A 138 -1.15 -21.39 -23.04
C TRP A 138 -1.16 -20.05 -22.32
N PHE A 139 -2.34 -19.45 -22.19
CA PHE A 139 -2.52 -18.15 -21.51
C PHE A 139 -2.09 -18.18 -20.03
N THR A 140 -2.11 -19.35 -19.39
CA THR A 140 -1.69 -19.56 -17.99
C THR A 140 -0.23 -19.16 -17.81
N SER A 141 0.66 -19.68 -18.66
CA SER A 141 2.08 -19.34 -18.67
C SER A 141 2.32 -17.85 -18.96
N ARG A 142 1.61 -17.28 -19.94
CA ARG A 142 1.70 -15.86 -20.31
C ARG A 142 1.22 -14.92 -19.19
N THR A 143 0.21 -15.36 -18.43
CA THR A 143 -0.28 -14.65 -17.24
C THR A 143 0.80 -14.61 -16.15
N SER A 144 1.44 -15.74 -15.86
CA SER A 144 2.53 -15.81 -14.87
C SER A 144 3.75 -14.98 -15.27
N ALA A 145 4.08 -14.93 -16.56
CA ALA A 145 5.18 -14.11 -17.09
C ALA A 145 5.04 -12.62 -16.71
N CYS A 146 3.81 -12.08 -16.72
CA CYS A 146 3.53 -10.67 -16.45
C CYS A 146 4.06 -10.20 -15.09
N ALA A 147 4.07 -11.09 -14.10
CA ALA A 147 4.51 -10.81 -12.74
C ALA A 147 6.04 -10.90 -12.55
N LEU A 148 6.81 -11.26 -13.57
CA LEU A 148 8.27 -11.42 -13.47
C LEU A 148 9.05 -10.27 -14.14
N PHE A 149 8.40 -9.46 -14.98
CA PHE A 149 9.07 -8.37 -15.71
C PHE A 149 9.77 -7.37 -14.78
N SER A 150 9.10 -6.89 -13.72
CA SER A 150 9.65 -5.91 -12.77
C SER A 150 10.89 -6.42 -12.02
N VAL A 151 11.02 -7.74 -11.88
CA VAL A 151 12.12 -8.39 -11.18
C VAL A 151 13.32 -8.63 -12.10
N VAL A 152 13.05 -9.04 -13.35
CA VAL A 152 14.09 -9.37 -14.34
C VAL A 152 14.64 -8.10 -15.02
N TYR A 153 13.77 -7.15 -15.35
CA TYR A 153 14.12 -5.99 -16.16
C TYR A 153 15.31 -5.16 -15.63
N PRO A 154 15.38 -4.82 -14.33
CA PRO A 154 16.49 -4.02 -13.78
C PRO A 154 17.84 -4.75 -13.83
N ARG A 155 17.83 -6.07 -14.05
CA ARG A 155 18.95 -6.98 -13.77
C ARG A 155 19.46 -7.69 -15.02
N VAL A 156 18.99 -7.27 -16.19
CA VAL A 156 19.51 -7.70 -17.49
C VAL A 156 20.20 -6.54 -18.20
N ARG A 157 21.08 -6.88 -19.14
CA ARG A 157 21.79 -5.89 -19.97
C ARG A 157 20.86 -5.00 -20.77
N SER A 158 21.34 -3.80 -21.10
CA SER A 158 20.61 -2.81 -21.87
C SER A 158 20.09 -3.33 -23.21
N SER A 159 20.82 -4.25 -23.86
CA SER A 159 20.43 -4.88 -25.12
C SER A 159 19.19 -5.78 -25.00
N LYS A 160 18.96 -6.39 -23.84
CA LYS A 160 17.86 -7.32 -23.56
C LYS A 160 16.61 -6.64 -23.03
N ARG A 161 16.74 -5.47 -22.40
CA ARG A 161 15.60 -4.68 -21.91
C ARG A 161 14.56 -4.37 -22.99
N TRP A 162 15.01 -4.01 -24.20
CA TRP A 162 14.10 -3.75 -25.31
C TRP A 162 13.29 -5.00 -25.69
N GLU A 163 13.93 -6.17 -25.70
CA GLU A 163 13.29 -7.46 -25.99
C GLU A 163 12.17 -7.76 -24.99
N LEU A 164 12.43 -7.51 -23.69
CA LEU A 164 11.43 -7.64 -22.63
C LEU A 164 10.24 -6.68 -22.84
N LEU A 165 10.50 -5.41 -23.18
CA LEU A 165 9.42 -4.46 -23.45
C LEU A 165 8.60 -4.83 -24.69
N ASP A 166 9.22 -5.46 -25.69
CA ASP A 166 8.49 -5.96 -26.85
C ASP A 166 7.59 -7.15 -26.50
N PHE A 167 8.06 -8.09 -25.65
CA PHE A 167 7.18 -9.14 -25.12
C PHE A 167 6.00 -8.56 -24.34
N LEU A 168 6.25 -7.61 -23.45
CA LEU A 168 5.19 -6.92 -22.70
C LEU A 168 4.17 -6.26 -23.63
N ARG A 169 4.62 -5.60 -24.71
CA ARG A 169 3.75 -5.00 -25.73
C ARG A 169 2.86 -6.04 -26.42
N ARG A 170 3.37 -7.24 -26.70
CA ARG A 170 2.58 -8.33 -27.28
C ARG A 170 1.55 -8.85 -26.28
N LEU A 171 1.94 -9.05 -25.01
CA LEU A 171 1.05 -9.50 -23.94
C LEU A 171 -0.08 -8.48 -23.66
N ALA A 172 0.20 -7.17 -23.71
CA ALA A 172 -0.81 -6.13 -23.61
C ALA A 172 -1.82 -6.15 -24.78
N LYS A 173 -1.46 -6.80 -25.89
CA LYS A 173 -2.27 -7.01 -27.09
C LYS A 173 -2.79 -8.43 -27.23
N ASP A 174 -2.62 -9.28 -26.22
CA ASP A 174 -3.05 -10.67 -26.26
C ASP A 174 -4.57 -10.76 -26.49
N GLU A 175 -4.99 -11.69 -27.33
CA GLU A 175 -6.42 -11.95 -27.59
C GLU A 175 -7.14 -12.39 -26.31
N THR A 176 -6.41 -13.05 -25.39
CA THR A 176 -6.94 -13.53 -24.12
C THR A 176 -7.04 -12.40 -23.09
N PRO A 177 -8.25 -12.03 -22.63
CA PRO A 177 -8.41 -10.96 -21.64
C PRO A 177 -7.65 -11.17 -20.34
N MET A 178 -7.50 -12.42 -19.91
CA MET A 178 -6.78 -12.78 -18.68
C MET A 178 -5.31 -12.35 -18.72
N VAL A 179 -4.67 -12.43 -19.88
CA VAL A 179 -3.27 -12.00 -20.07
C VAL A 179 -3.18 -10.47 -20.05
N ARG A 180 -4.07 -9.78 -20.77
CA ARG A 180 -4.11 -8.31 -20.76
C ARG A 180 -4.38 -7.76 -19.35
N ARG A 181 -5.28 -8.41 -18.61
CA ARG A 181 -5.56 -8.12 -17.20
C ARG A 181 -4.30 -8.27 -16.34
N ALA A 182 -3.53 -9.34 -16.56
CA ALA A 182 -2.29 -9.58 -15.83
C ALA A 182 -1.22 -8.52 -16.13
N VAL A 183 -1.12 -8.06 -17.39
CA VAL A 183 -0.26 -6.92 -17.76
C VAL A 183 -0.73 -5.66 -17.04
N ALA A 184 -2.02 -5.35 -17.10
CA ALA A 184 -2.60 -4.17 -16.47
C ALA A 184 -2.30 -4.11 -14.96
N ALA A 185 -2.32 -5.25 -14.27
CA ALA A 185 -2.01 -5.34 -12.84
C ALA A 185 -0.53 -5.17 -12.48
N ARG A 186 0.39 -5.27 -13.45
CA ARG A 186 1.85 -5.26 -13.21
C ARG A 186 2.58 -4.11 -13.89
N LEU A 187 1.90 -3.34 -14.73
CA LEU A 187 2.51 -2.29 -15.52
C LEU A 187 3.08 -1.15 -14.67
N GLY A 188 2.36 -0.73 -13.62
CA GLY A 188 2.83 0.29 -12.69
C GLY A 188 4.03 -0.17 -11.87
N GLU A 189 4.04 -1.44 -11.44
CA GLU A 189 5.16 -2.05 -10.72
C GLU A 189 6.44 -2.09 -11.57
N LEU A 190 6.32 -2.43 -12.86
CA LEU A 190 7.44 -2.36 -13.79
C LEU A 190 7.95 -0.93 -13.98
N ALA A 191 7.05 0.05 -14.13
CA ALA A 191 7.45 1.45 -14.27
C ALA A 191 8.28 1.94 -13.07
N LEU A 192 7.89 1.55 -11.84
CA LEU A 192 8.67 1.83 -10.64
C LEU A 192 10.04 1.15 -10.64
N ALA A 193 10.10 -0.11 -11.07
CA ALA A 193 11.37 -0.83 -11.18
C ALA A 193 12.32 -0.19 -12.21
N MET A 194 11.77 0.41 -13.28
CA MET A 194 12.52 1.19 -14.27
C MET A 194 13.00 2.53 -13.71
N SER A 195 12.23 3.18 -12.84
CA SER A 195 12.57 4.48 -12.23
C SER A 195 13.44 4.39 -10.97
N ALA A 196 13.66 3.19 -10.43
CA ALA A 196 14.38 2.97 -9.17
C ALA A 196 15.82 3.52 -9.14
N GLY A 197 16.42 3.82 -10.30
CA GLY A 197 17.72 4.51 -10.41
C GLY A 197 17.73 5.98 -9.96
N GLN A 198 16.59 6.57 -9.59
CA GLN A 198 16.47 8.01 -9.26
C GLN A 198 16.34 8.33 -7.75
N SER A 199 16.61 7.39 -6.84
CA SER A 199 16.38 7.61 -5.39
C SER A 199 17.66 7.70 -4.54
N SER A 200 18.38 8.83 -4.60
CA SER A 200 19.12 9.37 -3.43
C SER A 200 19.54 10.85 -3.57
N GLU A 201 18.61 11.77 -3.79
CA GLU A 201 18.83 13.16 -3.36
C GLU A 201 17.69 13.56 -2.42
N LYS A 202 18.00 13.62 -1.12
CA LYS A 202 17.15 14.30 -0.15
C LYS A 202 17.09 15.78 -0.57
N PRO A 203 15.91 16.44 -0.56
CA PRO A 203 15.87 17.87 -0.73
C PRO A 203 16.54 18.50 0.49
N SER A 204 17.72 19.05 0.29
CA SER A 204 18.40 19.92 1.24
C SER A 204 17.53 21.16 1.46
N ALA A 205 17.06 21.29 2.69
CA ALA A 205 16.47 22.52 3.19
C ALA A 205 17.57 23.57 3.29
N ASP A 206 17.64 24.47 2.31
CA ASP A 206 18.13 25.82 2.50
C ASP A 206 17.27 26.75 1.65
N GLY A 207 16.43 27.51 2.35
CA GLY A 207 15.63 28.55 1.75
C GLY A 207 16.46 29.79 1.54
N GLU A 208 16.29 30.44 0.40
CA GLU A 208 16.51 31.88 0.31
C GLU A 208 15.35 32.53 -0.46
N LYS A 209 14.76 33.50 0.24
CA LYS A 209 13.68 34.37 -0.20
C LYS A 209 14.20 35.35 -1.26
N SER A 210 13.37 35.65 -2.26
CA SER A 210 12.70 36.96 -2.37
C SER A 210 12.51 37.43 -3.82
N SER A 211 11.28 37.93 -4.03
CA SER A 211 10.90 39.13 -4.78
C SER A 211 11.15 39.20 -6.30
N GLN A 212 10.04 39.13 -7.02
CA GLN A 212 9.51 40.19 -7.90
C GLN A 212 10.52 41.27 -8.36
N ILE A 213 10.69 41.42 -9.66
CA ILE A 213 10.11 42.52 -10.47
C ILE A 213 10.51 42.27 -11.94
N SER A 214 9.49 42.14 -12.78
CA SER A 214 9.58 42.28 -14.23
C SER A 214 9.79 43.75 -14.58
N GLU A 215 10.82 44.10 -15.35
CA GLU A 215 10.74 45.22 -16.28
C GLU A 215 11.88 45.18 -17.32
N HIS A 216 11.46 45.06 -18.57
CA HIS A 216 11.94 45.71 -19.78
C HIS A 216 13.44 45.99 -20.06
N ASN A 217 13.78 45.58 -21.29
CA ASN A 217 14.65 46.22 -22.29
C ASN A 217 16.10 45.73 -22.42
N SER A 218 16.31 45.04 -23.55
CA SER A 218 17.55 45.03 -24.31
C SER A 218 18.02 46.46 -24.61
N SER A 219 19.27 46.77 -24.30
CA SER A 219 20.24 47.28 -25.28
C SER A 219 21.59 47.55 -24.62
N ASN A 220 22.63 47.10 -25.32
CA ASN A 220 23.96 47.72 -25.48
C ASN A 220 24.68 48.22 -24.22
N MET A 221 25.92 47.78 -24.02
CA MET A 221 27.09 48.38 -24.67
C MET A 221 28.38 47.93 -23.97
N THR A 222 29.25 47.30 -24.77
CA THR A 222 30.72 47.36 -24.78
C THR A 222 31.56 47.59 -23.52
N THR A 223 32.64 46.80 -23.49
CA THR A 223 34.05 47.18 -23.17
C THR A 223 34.35 47.52 -21.72
N SER A 224 35.51 47.19 -21.16
CA SER A 224 36.65 46.34 -21.49
C SER A 224 37.67 46.59 -20.37
N ILE A 225 38.64 45.70 -20.28
CA ILE A 225 40.03 46.00 -19.92
C ILE A 225 40.40 46.08 -18.42
N THR A 226 41.56 45.44 -18.19
CA THR A 226 42.57 45.52 -17.13
C THR A 226 42.36 44.69 -15.86
N GLU A 227 43.05 43.58 -15.68
CA GLU A 227 44.51 43.34 -15.51
C GLU A 227 45.05 43.61 -14.09
N SER A 228 45.42 42.49 -13.45
CA SER A 228 46.75 42.24 -12.88
C SER A 228 47.11 42.77 -11.48
N LYS A 229 47.39 41.82 -10.56
CA LYS A 229 48.65 41.68 -9.77
C LYS A 229 48.48 40.52 -8.75
N ILE A 230 49.20 39.40 -8.82
CA ILE A 230 50.65 39.13 -8.63
C ILE A 230 51.01 38.80 -7.14
N LEU A 231 51.50 37.55 -6.97
CA LEU A 231 52.50 37.00 -6.01
C LEU A 231 52.13 36.77 -4.52
N THR A 232 52.34 35.55 -4.00
CA THR A 232 53.64 35.06 -3.47
C THR A 232 53.56 33.64 -2.84
N ASN A 233 54.60 32.83 -3.14
CA ASN A 233 55.37 31.82 -2.36
C ASN A 233 54.65 30.74 -1.52
N GLU A 234 54.82 29.44 -1.82
CA GLU A 234 55.96 28.51 -1.58
C GLU A 234 56.10 28.01 -0.13
N VAL A 235 56.24 26.67 0.04
CA VAL A 235 57.35 25.97 0.76
C VAL A 235 57.09 24.43 0.81
N VAL A 236 57.99 23.68 0.12
CA VAL A 236 58.74 22.42 0.46
C VAL A 236 57.94 21.11 0.77
N SER A 237 58.16 19.89 0.23
CA SER A 237 59.19 19.07 -0.46
C SER A 237 59.69 17.83 0.33
N LEU A 238 60.14 16.82 -0.44
CA LEU A 238 61.00 15.62 -0.17
C LEU A 238 60.26 14.28 0.01
N ASN A 239 60.63 13.13 -0.59
CA ASN A 239 61.81 12.67 -1.37
C ASN A 239 61.45 11.34 -2.11
N SER A 240 61.71 11.13 -3.42
CA SER A 240 62.93 10.61 -4.12
C SER A 240 63.10 9.08 -4.22
N GLY A 241 63.31 8.55 -5.43
CA GLY A 241 63.89 7.23 -5.73
C GLY A 241 63.87 6.87 -7.23
N HIS A 242 65.05 6.61 -7.82
CA HIS A 242 65.39 6.62 -9.26
C HIS A 242 65.87 5.24 -9.77
N PHE A 243 66.29 5.17 -11.05
CA PHE A 243 66.97 4.12 -11.87
C PHE A 243 66.07 3.32 -12.84
N GLY A 244 66.35 3.15 -14.14
CA GLY A 244 67.46 3.55 -15.02
C GLY A 244 67.73 2.47 -16.10
N CYS A 245 68.21 2.90 -17.30
CA CYS A 245 68.81 2.11 -18.42
C CYS A 245 67.84 1.49 -19.46
N GLY A 246 68.04 1.52 -20.79
CA GLY A 246 69.08 2.07 -21.66
C GLY A 246 69.15 1.32 -23.01
N VAL A 247 69.18 2.09 -24.11
CA VAL A 247 69.92 1.89 -25.39
C VAL A 247 69.63 0.67 -26.30
N ALA A 248 69.20 0.92 -27.56
CA ALA A 248 69.99 0.68 -28.79
C ALA A 248 69.15 0.86 -30.08
N ALA A 249 69.78 1.44 -31.10
CA ALA A 249 69.26 1.78 -32.43
C ALA A 249 70.00 1.01 -33.53
N ASP A 250 69.33 0.75 -34.65
CA ASP A 250 69.81 0.54 -36.05
C ASP A 250 68.69 -0.15 -36.85
N GLU A 251 68.47 -0.04 -38.17
CA GLU A 251 68.86 0.88 -39.24
C GLU A 251 67.89 0.62 -40.44
N ARG A 252 67.62 1.67 -41.22
CA ARG A 252 67.39 1.74 -42.70
C ARG A 252 66.19 1.09 -43.43
N LEU A 253 65.34 1.99 -43.98
CA LEU A 253 64.93 2.22 -45.39
C LEU A 253 64.26 1.07 -46.21
N THR A 254 62.98 1.25 -46.59
CA THR A 254 62.51 1.74 -47.94
C THR A 254 60.97 1.81 -48.04
N ASN A 255 60.50 2.94 -48.59
CA ASN A 255 59.25 3.32 -49.28
C ASN A 255 57.90 2.56 -49.20
N ASP A 256 56.88 3.43 -49.13
CA ASP A 256 55.56 3.43 -49.80
C ASP A 256 54.35 2.68 -49.22
N SER A 257 53.50 3.52 -48.59
CA SER A 257 52.07 3.70 -48.88
C SER A 257 51.04 2.82 -48.15
N VAL A 258 50.16 3.55 -47.45
CA VAL A 258 48.79 3.23 -47.04
C VAL A 258 48.58 2.03 -46.10
N ALA A 259 48.39 2.32 -44.81
CA ALA A 259 47.22 1.92 -44.00
C ALA A 259 47.49 2.11 -42.49
N GLU A 260 46.57 2.85 -41.86
CA GLU A 260 46.05 2.70 -40.49
C GLU A 260 46.95 2.12 -39.38
N LYS A 261 47.29 2.95 -38.39
CA LYS A 261 47.47 2.56 -36.98
C LYS A 261 46.89 3.69 -36.11
N SER A 262 45.78 3.45 -35.39
CA SER A 262 45.79 2.95 -34.00
C SER A 262 46.81 3.68 -33.12
N SER A 263 46.32 4.71 -32.41
CA SER A 263 46.90 5.15 -31.14
C SER A 263 46.02 4.63 -30.01
N THR A 264 46.53 3.63 -29.31
CA THR A 264 46.07 3.13 -28.02
C THR A 264 46.16 4.21 -26.95
N LEU A 265 45.03 4.66 -26.40
CA LEU A 265 45.00 5.22 -25.04
C LEU A 265 43.57 5.17 -24.48
N ALA A 266 43.47 4.48 -23.34
CA ALA A 266 42.29 4.21 -22.52
C ALA A 266 41.23 3.29 -23.15
N ASN A 267 41.26 2.00 -22.76
CA ASN A 267 40.01 1.25 -22.62
C ASN A 267 39.08 2.13 -21.78
N PRO A 268 37.90 2.55 -22.29
CA PRO A 268 36.87 3.00 -21.39
C PRO A 268 36.60 1.80 -20.48
N LEU A 269 36.68 2.02 -19.17
CA LEU A 269 36.06 1.12 -18.21
C LEU A 269 34.71 0.72 -18.80
N GLN A 270 34.53 -0.57 -19.06
CA GLN A 270 33.27 -1.14 -19.50
C GLN A 270 32.28 -0.72 -18.43
N SER A 271 31.47 0.30 -18.72
CA SER A 271 30.35 0.68 -17.87
C SER A 271 29.56 -0.60 -17.65
N ASP A 272 29.38 -1.02 -16.40
CA ASP A 272 28.61 -2.22 -16.09
C ASP A 272 27.26 -2.15 -16.83
N ASP A 273 27.10 -2.95 -17.90
CA ASP A 273 25.95 -2.92 -18.84
C ASP A 273 24.61 -3.27 -18.17
N PHE A 274 24.64 -3.58 -16.87
CA PHE A 274 23.50 -3.85 -16.03
C PHE A 274 22.92 -2.60 -15.34
N THR A 275 23.59 -1.45 -15.38
CA THR A 275 23.05 -0.22 -14.76
C THR A 275 21.85 0.31 -15.54
N LEU A 276 20.85 0.85 -14.83
CA LEU A 276 19.72 1.56 -15.44
C LEU A 276 20.16 2.99 -15.77
N ASP A 277 19.95 3.42 -17.01
CA ASP A 277 20.18 4.81 -17.45
C ASP A 277 18.89 5.62 -17.24
N PRO A 278 18.82 6.52 -16.24
CA PRO A 278 17.57 7.17 -15.87
C PRO A 278 16.89 7.93 -17.02
N GLU A 279 17.66 8.56 -17.92
CA GLU A 279 17.08 9.32 -19.04
C GLU A 279 16.45 8.37 -20.07
N LYS A 280 17.16 7.29 -20.39
CA LYS A 280 16.69 6.26 -21.32
C LYS A 280 15.49 5.49 -20.75
N GLU A 281 15.54 5.12 -19.48
CA GLU A 281 14.44 4.42 -18.81
C GLU A 281 13.20 5.32 -18.73
N ARG A 282 13.37 6.61 -18.40
CA ARG A 282 12.27 7.59 -18.46
C ARG A 282 11.68 7.70 -19.87
N SER A 283 12.52 7.73 -20.91
CA SER A 283 12.07 7.70 -22.30
C SER A 283 11.24 6.45 -22.62
N TYR A 284 11.63 5.27 -22.14
CA TYR A 284 10.87 4.04 -22.31
C TYR A 284 9.54 4.03 -21.55
N ILE A 285 9.50 4.58 -20.32
CA ILE A 285 8.24 4.72 -19.58
C ILE A 285 7.26 5.57 -20.40
N ILE A 286 7.69 6.73 -20.90
CA ILE A 286 6.82 7.65 -21.65
C ILE A 286 6.42 7.08 -23.02
N THR A 287 7.36 6.49 -23.76
CA THR A 287 7.13 6.10 -25.16
C THR A 287 6.58 4.68 -25.33
N ILE A 288 6.68 3.83 -24.31
CA ILE A 288 6.22 2.44 -24.36
C ILE A 288 5.19 2.17 -23.27
N ILE A 289 5.53 2.39 -21.99
CA ILE A 289 4.66 2.01 -20.88
C ILE A 289 3.36 2.83 -20.86
N VAL A 290 3.43 4.15 -21.01
CA VAL A 290 2.25 5.02 -21.05
C VAL A 290 1.30 4.65 -22.19
N PRO A 291 1.74 4.47 -23.45
CA PRO A 291 0.85 3.99 -24.53
C PRO A 291 0.21 2.62 -24.27
N LEU A 292 0.93 1.69 -23.62
CA LEU A 292 0.34 0.41 -23.22
C LEU A 292 -0.73 0.62 -22.15
N PHE A 293 -0.48 1.50 -21.18
CA PHE A 293 -1.43 1.84 -20.13
C PHE A 293 -2.71 2.47 -20.71
N VAL A 294 -2.57 3.46 -21.61
CA VAL A 294 -3.71 4.09 -22.31
C VAL A 294 -4.62 3.04 -22.95
N ARG A 295 -4.04 2.07 -23.65
CA ARG A 295 -4.79 0.97 -24.27
C ARG A 295 -5.53 0.11 -23.24
N LEU A 296 -4.92 -0.19 -22.10
CA LEU A 296 -5.50 -1.07 -21.08
C LEU A 296 -6.61 -0.36 -20.27
N VAL A 297 -6.49 0.96 -20.08
CA VAL A 297 -7.55 1.80 -19.50
C VAL A 297 -8.77 1.86 -20.40
N ASP A 298 -8.60 1.79 -21.73
CA ASP A 298 -9.70 1.78 -22.70
C ASP A 298 -10.14 0.34 -23.12
N ASP A 299 -9.69 -0.70 -22.40
CA ASP A 299 -9.96 -2.08 -22.81
C ASP A 299 -11.46 -2.42 -22.78
N GLU A 300 -11.90 -3.23 -23.76
CA GLU A 300 -13.28 -3.67 -23.85
C GLU A 300 -13.74 -4.46 -22.62
N GLN A 301 -12.82 -5.15 -21.95
CA GLN A 301 -13.11 -5.99 -20.80
C GLN A 301 -13.01 -5.21 -19.49
N GLU A 302 -14.11 -5.18 -18.73
CA GLU A 302 -14.17 -4.49 -17.41
C GLU A 302 -13.05 -4.93 -16.48
N SER A 303 -12.76 -6.22 -16.42
CA SER A 303 -11.73 -6.78 -15.54
C SER A 303 -10.31 -6.29 -15.86
N VAL A 304 -10.03 -5.94 -17.13
CA VAL A 304 -8.75 -5.35 -17.54
C VAL A 304 -8.68 -3.88 -17.10
N ARG A 305 -9.74 -3.10 -17.35
CA ARG A 305 -9.81 -1.69 -16.94
C ARG A 305 -9.69 -1.52 -15.42
N LEU A 306 -10.31 -2.41 -14.64
CA LEU A 306 -10.18 -2.44 -13.18
C LEU A 306 -8.71 -2.53 -12.74
N MET A 307 -7.98 -3.51 -13.25
CA MET A 307 -6.56 -3.67 -12.91
C MET A 307 -5.68 -2.53 -13.44
N ALA A 308 -6.05 -1.91 -14.57
CA ALA A 308 -5.34 -0.74 -15.07
C ALA A 308 -5.46 0.43 -14.08
N VAL A 309 -6.66 0.71 -13.56
CA VAL A 309 -6.83 1.75 -12.54
C VAL A 309 -6.03 1.43 -11.28
N GLU A 310 -5.97 0.17 -10.82
CA GLU A 310 -5.18 -0.19 -9.65
C GLU A 310 -3.68 0.14 -9.79
N SER A 311 -3.15 0.03 -11.01
CA SER A 311 -1.74 0.32 -11.32
C SER A 311 -1.41 1.80 -11.53
N ILE A 312 -2.41 2.68 -11.55
CA ILE A 312 -2.21 4.10 -11.90
C ILE A 312 -1.35 4.83 -10.87
N VAL A 313 -1.43 4.43 -9.60
CA VAL A 313 -0.69 5.04 -8.49
C VAL A 313 0.81 4.83 -8.69
N GLN A 314 1.23 3.58 -8.93
CA GLN A 314 2.63 3.25 -9.15
C GLN A 314 3.16 3.90 -10.43
N LEU A 315 2.35 3.96 -11.50
CA LEU A 315 2.74 4.64 -12.72
C LEU A 315 2.92 6.15 -12.52
N ALA A 316 2.03 6.79 -11.75
CA ALA A 316 2.14 8.21 -11.41
C ALA A 316 3.40 8.48 -10.56
N GLN A 317 3.70 7.59 -9.60
CA GLN A 317 4.93 7.66 -8.80
C GLN A 317 6.20 7.54 -9.67
N ALA A 318 6.19 6.69 -10.70
CA ALA A 318 7.32 6.50 -11.60
C ALA A 318 7.56 7.72 -12.54
N LEU A 319 6.50 8.39 -12.98
CA LEU A 319 6.58 9.59 -13.84
C LEU A 319 6.93 10.86 -13.03
N GLY A 320 6.41 10.94 -11.81
CA GLY A 320 6.42 12.14 -10.97
C GLY A 320 5.27 13.09 -11.31
N PRO A 321 5.03 14.14 -10.49
CA PRO A 321 3.86 15.02 -10.57
C PRO A 321 3.61 15.68 -11.93
N GLU A 322 4.64 16.26 -12.54
CA GLU A 322 4.52 17.07 -13.75
C GLU A 322 4.16 16.22 -14.98
N GLU A 323 4.87 15.11 -15.18
CA GLU A 323 4.56 14.18 -16.26
C GLU A 323 3.28 13.40 -16.02
N SER A 324 2.96 13.08 -14.76
CA SER A 324 1.66 12.48 -14.43
C SER A 324 0.50 13.40 -14.81
N GLU A 325 0.64 14.71 -14.60
CA GLU A 325 -0.35 15.66 -15.11
C GLU A 325 -0.44 15.63 -16.64
N GLY A 326 0.70 15.61 -17.34
CA GLY A 326 0.72 15.61 -18.80
C GLY A 326 0.14 14.33 -19.45
N TYR A 327 0.39 13.17 -18.86
CA TYR A 327 0.08 11.87 -19.47
C TYR A 327 -1.09 11.12 -18.83
N LEU A 328 -1.35 11.29 -17.54
CA LEU A 328 -2.32 10.48 -16.80
C LEU A 328 -3.61 11.24 -16.47
N ILE A 329 -3.64 12.57 -16.54
CA ILE A 329 -4.82 13.34 -16.07
C ILE A 329 -6.09 12.99 -16.83
N ASP A 330 -6.02 12.84 -18.15
CA ASP A 330 -7.16 12.49 -19.00
C ASP A 330 -7.59 11.04 -18.78
N LEU A 331 -6.65 10.15 -18.45
CA LEU A 331 -6.94 8.75 -18.11
C LEU A 331 -7.62 8.62 -16.74
N ILE A 332 -7.19 9.41 -15.76
CA ILE A 332 -7.86 9.52 -14.46
C ILE A 332 -9.27 10.05 -14.66
N GLN A 333 -9.43 11.11 -15.47
CA GLN A 333 -10.74 11.63 -15.80
C GLN A 333 -11.62 10.57 -16.46
N GLN A 334 -11.11 9.87 -17.48
CA GLN A 334 -11.80 8.78 -18.15
C GLN A 334 -12.28 7.74 -17.14
N ALA A 335 -11.39 7.28 -16.25
CA ALA A 335 -11.70 6.28 -15.24
C ALA A 335 -12.75 6.76 -14.22
N THR A 336 -12.76 8.04 -13.82
CA THR A 336 -13.80 8.63 -12.96
C THR A 336 -15.18 8.67 -13.63
N THR A 337 -15.22 8.49 -14.95
CA THR A 337 -16.43 8.51 -15.77
C THR A 337 -16.66 7.20 -16.52
N ASP A 338 -15.98 6.12 -16.09
CA ASP A 338 -16.05 4.84 -16.78
C ASP A 338 -17.51 4.33 -16.82
N ARG A 339 -17.84 3.66 -17.92
CA ARG A 339 -19.15 3.02 -18.12
C ARG A 339 -19.50 2.01 -17.03
N SER A 340 -18.50 1.39 -16.40
CA SER A 340 -18.66 0.49 -15.27
C SER A 340 -18.55 1.25 -13.96
N TRP A 341 -19.61 1.21 -13.16
CA TRP A 341 -19.59 1.74 -11.80
C TRP A 341 -18.51 1.08 -10.93
N ARG A 342 -18.14 -0.19 -11.20
CA ARG A 342 -17.07 -0.88 -10.46
C ARG A 342 -15.71 -0.23 -10.70
N VAL A 343 -15.44 0.15 -11.96
CA VAL A 343 -14.21 0.88 -12.29
C VAL A 343 -14.21 2.23 -11.57
N ARG A 344 -15.35 2.93 -11.56
CA ARG A 344 -15.49 4.19 -10.81
C ARG A 344 -15.28 4.01 -9.30
N CYS A 345 -15.76 2.91 -8.70
CA CYS A 345 -15.48 2.56 -7.30
C CYS A 345 -13.98 2.38 -7.05
N VAL A 346 -13.26 1.67 -7.92
CA VAL A 346 -11.80 1.47 -7.76
C VAL A 346 -11.07 2.81 -7.82
N VAL A 347 -11.43 3.70 -8.75
CA VAL A 347 -10.84 5.05 -8.81
C VAL A 347 -11.16 5.85 -7.56
N ALA A 348 -12.40 5.78 -7.05
CA ALA A 348 -12.79 6.44 -5.81
C ALA A 348 -12.00 5.92 -4.60
N ASP A 349 -11.77 4.61 -4.52
CA ASP A 349 -10.97 4.01 -3.45
C ASP A 349 -9.50 4.46 -3.51
N LYS A 350 -8.92 4.47 -4.72
CA LYS A 350 -7.53 4.88 -4.97
C LYS A 350 -7.30 6.38 -5.06
N PHE A 351 -8.35 7.19 -4.98
CA PHE A 351 -8.28 8.62 -5.31
C PHE A 351 -7.24 9.40 -4.48
N THR A 352 -7.12 9.09 -3.20
CA THR A 352 -6.20 9.78 -2.28
C THR A 352 -4.74 9.35 -2.48
N GLU A 353 -4.51 8.10 -2.87
CA GLU A 353 -3.18 7.62 -3.30
C GLU A 353 -2.78 8.33 -4.61
N ILE A 354 -3.72 8.53 -5.54
CA ILE A 354 -3.52 9.31 -6.77
C ILE A 354 -3.18 10.77 -6.43
N GLN A 355 -3.93 11.44 -5.55
CA GLN A 355 -3.63 12.80 -5.11
C GLN A 355 -2.21 12.93 -4.55
N THR A 356 -1.80 11.96 -3.74
CA THR A 356 -0.47 11.94 -3.14
C THR A 356 0.62 11.78 -4.20
N ALA A 357 0.45 10.84 -5.15
CA ALA A 357 1.40 10.62 -6.24
C ALA A 357 1.51 11.81 -7.20
N MET A 358 0.41 12.52 -7.45
CA MET A 358 0.39 13.69 -8.35
C MET A 358 0.79 15.00 -7.67
N GLY A 359 0.93 15.01 -6.35
CA GLY A 359 1.34 16.18 -5.58
C GLY A 359 0.26 17.27 -5.43
N LEU A 360 0.57 18.25 -4.58
CA LEU A 360 -0.40 19.25 -4.10
C LEU A 360 -0.93 20.17 -5.21
N ARG A 361 -0.05 20.65 -6.11
CA ARG A 361 -0.44 21.57 -7.19
C ARG A 361 -1.50 20.93 -8.09
N VAL A 362 -1.18 19.76 -8.65
CA VAL A 362 -2.08 19.02 -9.55
C VAL A 362 -3.37 18.61 -8.83
N SER A 363 -3.26 18.20 -7.57
CA SER A 363 -4.42 17.86 -6.75
C SER A 363 -5.43 19.00 -6.68
N ARG A 364 -4.96 20.23 -6.39
CA ARG A 364 -5.82 21.40 -6.24
C ARG A 364 -6.36 21.92 -7.57
N GLU A 365 -5.52 21.94 -8.61
CA GLU A 365 -5.87 22.53 -9.92
C GLU A 365 -6.68 21.59 -10.81
N ARG A 366 -6.46 20.27 -10.72
CA ARG A 366 -6.98 19.30 -11.70
C ARG A 366 -7.85 18.19 -11.09
N LEU A 367 -7.53 17.69 -9.89
CA LEU A 367 -8.23 16.51 -9.34
C LEU A 367 -9.52 16.83 -8.58
N VAL A 368 -9.66 18.05 -8.04
CA VAL A 368 -10.85 18.46 -7.28
C VAL A 368 -12.16 18.22 -8.06
N PRO A 369 -12.31 18.65 -9.33
CA PRO A 369 -13.54 18.41 -10.09
C PRO A 369 -13.87 16.92 -10.25
N PHE A 370 -12.86 16.06 -10.35
CA PHE A 370 -13.05 14.62 -10.52
C PHE A 370 -13.55 13.96 -9.23
N PHE A 371 -12.98 14.34 -8.08
CA PHE A 371 -13.47 13.86 -6.80
C PHE A 371 -14.89 14.33 -6.51
N MET A 372 -15.19 15.60 -6.81
CA MET A 372 -16.56 16.12 -6.69
C MET A 372 -17.53 15.34 -7.58
N LYS A 373 -17.12 14.92 -8.78
CA LYS A 373 -17.94 14.07 -9.64
C LYS A 373 -18.23 12.70 -9.01
N LEU A 374 -17.26 12.07 -8.35
CA LEU A 374 -17.45 10.80 -7.65
C LEU A 374 -18.37 10.93 -6.42
N LEU A 375 -18.30 12.04 -5.69
CA LEU A 375 -19.24 12.33 -4.58
C LEU A 375 -20.69 12.53 -5.08
N HIS A 376 -20.86 12.96 -6.33
CA HIS A 376 -22.17 13.15 -6.97
C HIS A 376 -22.49 12.07 -8.01
N ASP A 377 -21.83 10.90 -7.93
CA ASP A 377 -22.06 9.81 -8.87
C ASP A 377 -23.50 9.32 -8.81
N GLU A 378 -24.04 8.83 -9.92
CA GLU A 378 -25.38 8.26 -9.99
C GLU A 378 -25.51 6.99 -9.15
N GLU A 379 -24.43 6.19 -9.08
CA GLU A 379 -24.40 4.93 -8.36
C GLU A 379 -24.04 5.15 -6.89
N ALA A 380 -24.87 4.62 -5.99
CA ALA A 380 -24.68 4.84 -4.57
C ALA A 380 -23.40 4.19 -4.04
N GLU A 381 -23.00 3.05 -4.60
CA GLU A 381 -21.75 2.39 -4.21
C GLU A 381 -20.53 3.28 -4.48
N VAL A 382 -20.49 3.97 -5.63
CA VAL A 382 -19.41 4.90 -5.98
C VAL A 382 -19.37 6.06 -5.00
N ARG A 383 -20.54 6.65 -4.69
CA ARG A 383 -20.64 7.70 -3.67
C ARG A 383 -20.18 7.21 -2.30
N ALA A 384 -20.46 5.96 -1.92
CA ALA A 384 -20.03 5.39 -0.64
C ALA A 384 -18.50 5.30 -0.54
N PHE A 385 -17.81 4.85 -1.59
CA PHE A 385 -16.35 4.85 -1.65
C PHE A 385 -15.78 6.27 -1.56
N ALA A 386 -16.33 7.21 -2.34
CA ALA A 386 -15.88 8.61 -2.31
C ALA A 386 -16.12 9.27 -0.94
N ALA A 387 -17.29 9.06 -0.33
CA ALA A 387 -17.64 9.55 0.99
C ALA A 387 -16.68 9.03 2.07
N GLY A 388 -16.24 7.78 1.97
CA GLY A 388 -15.24 7.20 2.86
C GLY A 388 -13.85 7.87 2.78
N LYS A 389 -13.56 8.58 1.68
CA LYS A 389 -12.25 9.24 1.45
C LYS A 389 -12.23 10.73 1.77
N VAL A 390 -13.35 11.36 2.16
CA VAL A 390 -13.43 12.83 2.34
C VAL A 390 -12.41 13.39 3.35
N LYS A 391 -12.13 12.65 4.44
CA LYS A 391 -11.10 13.00 5.43
C LYS A 391 -9.70 13.04 4.81
N ALA A 392 -9.31 11.95 4.16
CA ALA A 392 -7.99 11.82 3.53
C ALA A 392 -7.84 12.81 2.36
N PHE A 393 -8.89 12.99 1.55
CA PHE A 393 -8.94 13.99 0.49
C PHE A 393 -8.69 15.41 1.02
N ALA A 394 -9.35 15.78 2.13
CA ALA A 394 -9.14 17.08 2.77
C ALA A 394 -7.70 17.22 3.31
N LYS A 395 -7.13 16.18 3.94
CA LYS A 395 -5.72 16.19 4.38
C LYS A 395 -4.76 16.44 3.21
N CYS A 396 -4.97 15.76 2.07
CA CYS A 396 -4.16 15.95 0.86
C CYS A 396 -4.23 17.38 0.34
N LEU A 397 -5.42 18.01 0.32
CA LEU A 397 -5.58 19.40 -0.12
C LEU A 397 -4.82 20.41 0.76
N LEU A 398 -4.55 20.05 2.01
CA LEU A 398 -3.80 20.85 2.99
C LEU A 398 -2.30 20.53 3.00
N GLY A 399 -1.84 19.57 2.18
CA GLY A 399 -0.45 19.10 2.19
C GLY A 399 -0.08 18.32 3.45
N LEU A 400 -1.06 17.79 4.19
CA LEU A 400 -0.83 16.97 5.37
C LEU A 400 -0.59 15.50 4.97
N PRO A 401 0.24 14.76 5.72
CA PRO A 401 0.42 13.33 5.47
C PRO A 401 -0.89 12.58 5.70
N ILE A 402 -1.15 11.57 4.85
CA ILE A 402 -2.20 10.60 5.11
C ILE A 402 -1.63 9.61 6.14
N ASP A 403 -2.20 9.59 7.34
CA ASP A 403 -1.95 8.49 8.28
C ASP A 403 -2.45 7.20 7.62
N ALA A 404 -1.64 6.14 7.63
CA ALA A 404 -2.07 4.82 7.16
C ALA A 404 -3.16 4.30 8.12
N ASP A 405 -4.41 4.75 7.93
CA ASP A 405 -5.57 4.29 8.70
C ASP A 405 -5.72 2.76 8.48
N ILE A 406 -5.61 1.99 9.56
CA ILE A 406 -5.56 0.51 9.63
C ILE A 406 -6.87 -0.21 9.18
N ASN A 407 -7.87 0.50 8.65
CA ASN A 407 -9.20 -0.08 8.36
C ASN A 407 -9.57 -0.21 6.87
N THR A 408 -8.60 -0.14 5.94
CA THR A 408 -8.82 -0.70 4.59
C THR A 408 -8.70 -2.21 4.68
N THR A 409 -9.85 -2.88 4.78
CA THR A 409 -9.95 -4.33 4.63
C THR A 409 -9.24 -4.76 3.36
N ASN A 410 -8.13 -5.50 3.51
CA ASN A 410 -7.63 -6.41 2.48
C ASN A 410 -8.69 -7.51 2.28
N LYS A 411 -9.78 -7.19 1.59
CA LYS A 411 -10.54 -8.17 0.83
C LYS A 411 -9.80 -8.33 -0.49
N THR A 412 -8.84 -9.25 -0.51
CA THR A 412 -8.47 -9.94 -1.74
C THR A 412 -9.74 -10.43 -2.39
N THR A 413 -10.09 -9.78 -3.49
CA THR A 413 -11.19 -10.12 -4.39
C THR A 413 -10.87 -11.42 -5.11
N ASN A 414 -11.15 -12.55 -4.47
CA ASN A 414 -11.44 -13.76 -5.22
C ASN A 414 -12.87 -13.64 -5.75
N SER A 415 -12.95 -13.64 -7.08
CA SER A 415 -14.17 -13.83 -7.84
C SER A 415 -14.91 -15.07 -7.37
N ASP A 416 -16.19 -14.94 -7.02
CA ASP A 416 -17.26 -15.79 -7.54
C ASP A 416 -18.62 -15.28 -7.04
N THR A 417 -19.43 -14.82 -8.00
CA THR A 417 -20.87 -14.63 -7.81
C THR A 417 -21.56 -15.97 -7.69
N LYS A 418 -22.08 -16.32 -6.51
CA LYS A 418 -23.24 -17.23 -6.34
C LYS A 418 -24.04 -16.87 -5.08
N ASP A 419 -25.35 -16.89 -5.24
CA ASP A 419 -26.38 -16.61 -4.25
C ASP A 419 -26.20 -17.30 -2.88
N CYS A 420 -26.61 -16.62 -1.80
CA CYS A 420 -27.46 -17.11 -0.69
C CYS A 420 -27.29 -16.21 0.56
N LYS A 421 -28.36 -15.58 1.07
CA LYS A 421 -29.21 -16.06 2.17
C LYS A 421 -28.46 -16.35 3.48
N ASN A 422 -28.82 -15.55 4.49
CA ASN A 422 -28.81 -15.80 5.94
C ASN A 422 -28.06 -17.05 6.43
N SER A 423 -26.93 -16.83 7.11
CA SER A 423 -26.65 -17.53 8.37
C SER A 423 -25.76 -16.68 9.25
N SER A 424 -26.32 -16.25 10.38
CA SER A 424 -25.62 -15.73 11.54
C SER A 424 -24.48 -16.67 11.94
N THR A 425 -23.26 -16.15 12.07
CA THR A 425 -22.22 -16.83 12.85
C THR A 425 -21.51 -15.81 13.75
N THR A 426 -21.45 -16.21 15.01
CA THR A 426 -21.00 -15.54 16.22
C THR A 426 -19.51 -15.20 16.14
N ILE A 427 -19.13 -13.94 16.42
CA ILE A 427 -17.74 -13.56 16.70
C ILE A 427 -17.57 -13.64 18.22
N THR A 428 -16.84 -14.66 18.67
CA THR A 428 -16.22 -14.70 20.01
C THR A 428 -14.89 -13.95 19.94
N LEU A 429 -14.81 -12.83 20.66
CA LEU A 429 -13.56 -12.10 20.93
C LEU A 429 -12.89 -12.73 22.16
N ASP A 430 -11.90 -13.59 21.94
CA ASP A 430 -10.97 -13.97 23.00
C ASP A 430 -9.87 -12.90 23.09
N ASN A 431 -9.93 -12.11 24.17
CA ASN A 431 -8.92 -11.13 24.55
C ASN A 431 -7.63 -11.84 24.98
N LYS A 432 -6.56 -11.69 24.19
CA LYS A 432 -5.19 -11.90 24.66
C LYS A 432 -4.50 -10.55 24.79
N MET A 433 -4.33 -10.15 26.04
CA MET A 433 -3.59 -9.00 26.55
C MET A 433 -2.26 -8.80 25.79
N MET A 434 -2.03 -7.62 25.23
CA MET A 434 -0.72 -7.15 24.80
C MET A 434 -0.45 -5.80 25.49
N GLU A 435 0.63 -5.77 26.26
CA GLU A 435 1.18 -4.60 26.94
C GLU A 435 1.52 -3.51 25.90
N ILE A 436 0.97 -2.31 26.09
CA ILE A 436 1.33 -1.11 25.32
C ILE A 436 2.53 -0.48 26.04
N ASP A 437 3.69 -0.56 25.38
CA ASP A 437 4.93 0.06 25.85
C ASP A 437 4.90 1.58 25.61
N GLU A 438 5.37 2.32 26.62
CA GLU A 438 5.37 3.78 26.70
C GLU A 438 6.22 4.41 25.59
N LYS A 439 5.58 5.03 24.59
CA LYS A 439 6.22 5.96 23.64
C LYS A 439 5.20 6.85 22.93
N PHE A 440 4.39 7.58 23.71
CA PHE A 440 3.45 8.57 23.19
C PHE A 440 3.53 9.90 23.97
N ASP A 441 4.74 10.34 24.32
CA ASP A 441 4.98 11.62 25.02
C ASP A 441 6.03 12.50 24.33
N SER A 442 5.97 12.63 23.00
CA SER A 442 6.84 13.58 22.29
C SER A 442 6.19 14.21 21.06
N VAL A 443 4.95 14.70 21.20
CA VAL A 443 4.41 15.79 20.36
C VAL A 443 3.56 16.71 21.24
N ASN A 444 4.15 17.25 22.30
CA ASN A 444 3.62 18.39 23.05
C ASN A 444 4.81 19.18 23.59
N ASN A 445 5.47 19.91 22.68
CA ASN A 445 6.37 21.01 23.02
C ASN A 445 6.40 21.98 21.83
N LEU A 446 5.27 22.65 21.61
CA LEU A 446 5.25 23.99 21.02
C LEU A 446 4.66 24.89 22.10
N ASN A 447 5.52 25.75 22.63
CA ASN A 447 5.25 26.68 23.72
C ASN A 447 3.90 27.41 23.58
N ASP A 448 3.21 27.49 24.72
CA ASP A 448 2.11 28.39 25.00
C ASP A 448 2.43 29.83 24.59
N ASN A 449 1.65 30.37 23.66
CA ASN A 449 1.00 31.68 23.70
C ASN A 449 0.41 32.01 22.32
N ASP A 450 -0.86 31.65 22.10
CA ASP A 450 -1.90 32.51 21.52
C ASP A 450 -3.14 31.69 21.15
N ASN A 451 -4.31 32.26 21.45
CA ASN A 451 -5.62 31.84 20.97
C ASN A 451 -5.68 31.79 19.42
N ASN A 452 -5.20 30.70 18.83
CA ASN A 452 -5.31 30.44 17.39
C ASN A 452 -5.54 28.94 17.15
N ASN A 453 -6.71 28.44 17.57
CA ASN A 453 -7.35 27.25 16.97
C ASN A 453 -7.81 27.57 15.54
N ASN A 454 -6.90 28.07 14.70
CA ASN A 454 -7.15 28.24 13.27
C ASN A 454 -6.90 26.89 12.62
N GLY A 455 -7.97 26.09 12.47
CA GLY A 455 -7.89 24.89 11.63
C GLY A 455 -7.30 25.27 10.28
N LEU A 456 -6.31 24.52 9.79
CA LEU A 456 -5.59 24.86 8.56
C LEU A 456 -6.54 24.94 7.35
N ALA A 457 -7.62 24.15 7.39
CA ALA A 457 -8.69 24.18 6.39
C ALA A 457 -9.68 25.34 6.53
N SER A 458 -9.68 26.07 7.64
CA SER A 458 -10.64 27.18 7.84
C SER A 458 -10.47 28.33 6.85
N LYS A 459 -9.30 28.39 6.19
CA LYS A 459 -8.96 29.36 5.15
C LYS A 459 -8.89 28.75 3.75
N ASP A 460 -9.19 27.45 3.63
CA ASP A 460 -9.12 26.75 2.35
C ASP A 460 -10.45 26.85 1.60
N GLU A 461 -10.45 27.61 0.51
CA GLU A 461 -11.65 27.88 -0.29
C GLU A 461 -12.25 26.60 -0.89
N ILE A 462 -11.43 25.59 -1.22
CA ILE A 462 -11.90 24.35 -1.84
C ILE A 462 -12.69 23.53 -0.82
N ILE A 463 -12.15 23.38 0.39
CA ILE A 463 -12.84 22.67 1.47
C ILE A 463 -14.14 23.40 1.82
N MET A 464 -14.08 24.72 1.98
CA MET A 464 -15.22 25.53 2.41
C MET A 464 -16.34 25.63 1.37
N LEU A 465 -15.99 25.90 0.11
CA LEU A 465 -16.97 26.23 -0.93
C LEU A 465 -17.39 25.02 -1.77
N GLN A 466 -16.63 23.91 -1.75
CA GLN A 466 -16.92 22.73 -2.56
C GLN A 466 -17.16 21.48 -1.71
N LEU A 467 -16.21 21.13 -0.82
CA LEU A 467 -16.27 19.87 -0.08
C LEU A 467 -17.37 19.85 0.99
N LEU A 468 -17.46 20.89 1.83
CA LEU A 468 -18.48 20.96 2.90
C LEU A 468 -19.92 20.96 2.34
N PRO A 469 -20.25 21.72 1.28
CA PRO A 469 -21.56 21.61 0.63
C PRO A 469 -21.86 20.20 0.09
N ALA A 470 -20.88 19.54 -0.54
CA ALA A 470 -21.06 18.17 -1.03
C ALA A 470 -21.34 17.18 0.12
N ILE A 471 -20.59 17.27 1.23
CA ILE A 471 -20.80 16.47 2.44
C ILE A 471 -22.19 16.67 3.03
N LYS A 472 -22.67 17.92 3.07
CA LYS A 472 -24.03 18.23 3.54
C LYS A 472 -25.11 17.59 2.67
N ASN A 473 -24.89 17.51 1.35
CA ASN A 473 -25.82 16.82 0.45
C ASN A 473 -25.86 15.32 0.71
N LEU A 474 -24.69 14.68 0.88
CA LEU A 474 -24.56 13.25 1.19
C LEU A 474 -25.21 12.86 2.52
N THR A 475 -25.23 13.77 3.49
CA THR A 475 -25.90 13.52 4.78
C THR A 475 -27.40 13.27 4.63
N ASN A 476 -28.03 13.91 3.64
CA ASN A 476 -29.48 13.86 3.42
C ASN A 476 -29.90 12.81 2.39
N GLU A 477 -28.99 11.97 1.91
CA GLU A 477 -29.33 10.98 0.90
C GLU A 477 -30.03 9.75 1.49
N SER A 478 -30.77 9.03 0.64
CA SER A 478 -31.56 7.87 1.04
C SER A 478 -30.73 6.60 1.26
N ASN A 479 -29.55 6.49 0.63
CA ASN A 479 -28.77 5.27 0.68
C ASN A 479 -28.00 5.13 2.01
N THR A 480 -28.28 4.04 2.72
CA THR A 480 -27.71 3.76 4.05
C THR A 480 -26.21 3.48 4.02
N HIS A 481 -25.68 2.89 2.94
CA HIS A 481 -24.25 2.63 2.82
C HIS A 481 -23.45 3.93 2.68
N VAL A 482 -23.93 4.88 1.87
CA VAL A 482 -23.26 6.17 1.72
C VAL A 482 -23.26 6.96 3.03
N LYS A 483 -24.42 7.00 3.72
CA LYS A 483 -24.50 7.62 5.05
C LYS A 483 -23.54 6.97 6.05
N SER A 484 -23.41 5.66 6.02
CA SER A 484 -22.51 4.92 6.92
C SER A 484 -21.04 5.21 6.61
N SER A 485 -20.66 5.21 5.32
CA SER A 485 -19.31 5.57 4.88
C SER A 485 -18.96 7.02 5.24
N LEU A 486 -19.91 7.94 5.05
CA LEU A 486 -19.73 9.34 5.44
C LEU A 486 -19.55 9.48 6.95
N ALA A 487 -20.41 8.85 7.76
CA ALA A 487 -20.33 8.87 9.22
C ALA A 487 -18.96 8.39 9.74
N ASN A 488 -18.38 7.38 9.10
CA ASN A 488 -17.05 6.87 9.46
C ASN A 488 -15.91 7.87 9.16
N ALA A 489 -16.04 8.69 8.11
CA ALA A 489 -14.99 9.60 7.66
C ALA A 489 -15.11 11.02 8.23
N ILE A 490 -16.34 11.52 8.40
CA ILE A 490 -16.62 12.95 8.58
C ILE A 490 -16.10 13.53 9.91
N LEU A 491 -16.05 12.72 10.98
CA LEU A 491 -15.56 13.20 12.29
C LEU A 491 -14.08 13.60 12.24
N GLY A 492 -13.29 12.93 11.39
CA GLY A 492 -11.88 13.26 11.17
C GLY A 492 -11.64 14.60 10.46
N LEU A 493 -12.69 15.28 9.98
CA LEU A 493 -12.58 16.64 9.45
C LEU A 493 -12.57 17.72 10.54
N ALA A 494 -13.13 17.44 11.73
CA ALA A 494 -13.22 18.42 12.80
C ALA A 494 -11.85 19.01 13.20
N PRO A 495 -10.78 18.21 13.40
CA PRO A 495 -9.45 18.76 13.67
C PRO A 495 -8.89 19.62 12.54
N LEU A 496 -9.27 19.36 11.29
CA LEU A 496 -8.74 20.05 10.11
C LEU A 496 -9.35 21.44 9.92
N ILE A 497 -10.66 21.57 10.11
CA ILE A 497 -11.40 22.83 9.91
C ILE A 497 -11.47 23.69 11.19
N GLY A 498 -11.17 23.12 12.35
CA GLY A 498 -11.13 23.82 13.63
C GLY A 498 -12.51 24.05 14.26
N LYS A 499 -12.52 24.64 15.45
CA LYS A 499 -13.69 24.71 16.34
C LYS A 499 -14.91 25.41 15.72
N ASN A 500 -14.73 26.63 15.21
CA ASN A 500 -15.86 27.46 14.75
C ASN A 500 -16.62 26.79 13.59
N LEU A 501 -15.88 26.30 12.58
CA LEU A 501 -16.47 25.65 11.42
C LEU A 501 -17.02 24.26 11.73
N THR A 502 -16.40 23.55 12.69
CA THR A 502 -16.97 22.30 13.20
C THR A 502 -18.34 22.55 13.80
N ILE A 503 -18.49 23.59 14.63
CA ILE A 503 -19.77 23.96 15.24
C ILE A 503 -20.78 24.41 14.16
N GLU A 504 -20.35 25.23 13.20
CA GLU A 504 -21.24 25.78 12.18
C GLU A 504 -21.73 24.75 11.16
N HIS A 505 -20.82 23.90 10.65
CA HIS A 505 -21.09 23.03 9.51
C HIS A 505 -21.18 21.54 9.85
N LEU A 506 -20.32 21.02 10.74
CA LEU A 506 -20.27 19.58 11.02
C LEU A 506 -21.19 19.15 12.16
N LEU A 507 -21.36 19.97 13.21
CA LEU A 507 -22.23 19.64 14.34
C LEU A 507 -23.68 19.36 13.93
N PRO A 508 -24.32 20.14 13.02
CA PRO A 508 -25.65 19.80 12.52
C PRO A 508 -25.69 18.44 11.81
N ILE A 509 -24.61 18.08 11.11
CA ILE A 509 -24.49 16.79 10.40
C ILE A 509 -24.35 15.65 11.41
N PHE A 510 -23.48 15.81 12.42
CA PHE A 510 -23.30 14.81 13.48
C PHE A 510 -24.62 14.55 14.21
N LEU A 511 -25.37 15.59 14.56
CA LEU A 511 -26.67 15.46 15.22
C LEU A 511 -27.71 14.75 14.33
N ALA A 512 -27.71 15.03 13.02
CA ALA A 512 -28.56 14.32 12.08
C ALA A 512 -28.20 12.82 12.01
N GLN A 513 -26.90 12.50 11.95
CA GLN A 513 -26.41 11.12 11.88
C GLN A 513 -26.58 10.34 13.19
N LEU A 514 -26.45 10.98 14.35
CA LEU A 514 -26.75 10.39 15.66
C LEU A 514 -28.22 10.01 15.79
N ASN A 515 -29.12 10.70 15.10
CA ASN A 515 -30.55 10.42 15.06
C ASN A 515 -30.99 9.62 13.82
N ASP A 516 -30.05 9.05 13.06
CA ASP A 516 -30.36 8.33 11.83
C ASP A 516 -31.13 7.03 12.11
N ASP A 517 -32.03 6.63 11.20
CA ASP A 517 -32.78 5.37 11.31
C ASP A 517 -31.86 4.13 11.32
N ASN A 518 -30.75 4.18 10.58
CA ASN A 518 -29.81 3.06 10.49
C ASN A 518 -28.87 3.02 11.70
N PRO A 519 -28.88 1.94 12.51
CA PRO A 519 -28.00 1.81 13.67
C PRO A 519 -26.51 1.85 13.32
N GLU A 520 -26.10 1.39 12.12
CA GLU A 520 -24.70 1.43 11.71
C GLU A 520 -24.19 2.87 11.52
N VAL A 521 -25.06 3.79 11.06
CA VAL A 521 -24.72 5.22 10.96
C VAL A 521 -24.52 5.81 12.35
N ARG A 522 -25.44 5.52 13.29
CA ARG A 522 -25.34 5.97 14.68
C ARG A 522 -24.07 5.44 15.35
N LEU A 523 -23.77 4.15 15.19
CA LEU A 523 -22.57 3.50 15.70
C LEU A 523 -21.29 4.16 15.21
N ASN A 524 -21.18 4.43 13.90
CA ASN A 524 -19.97 5.02 13.31
C ASN A 524 -19.65 6.41 13.88
N VAL A 525 -20.68 7.20 14.20
CA VAL A 525 -20.50 8.51 14.84
C VAL A 525 -20.07 8.37 16.31
N ILE A 526 -20.68 7.44 17.07
CA ILE A 526 -20.34 7.22 18.48
C ILE A 526 -18.87 6.81 18.64
N SER A 527 -18.39 5.86 17.81
CA SER A 527 -17.04 5.31 17.90
C SER A 527 -15.93 6.35 17.77
N ASN A 528 -16.20 7.53 17.20
CA ASN A 528 -15.21 8.59 16.99
C ASN A 528 -15.58 9.92 17.69
N LEU A 529 -16.58 9.92 18.57
CA LEU A 529 -17.13 11.15 19.18
C LEU A 529 -16.12 11.88 20.09
N GLU A 530 -15.17 11.14 20.67
CA GLU A 530 -14.08 11.70 21.49
C GLU A 530 -13.31 12.82 20.77
N GLN A 531 -12.94 12.61 19.50
CA GLN A 531 -12.14 13.57 18.72
C GLN A 531 -12.89 14.88 18.51
N VAL A 532 -14.23 14.84 18.44
CA VAL A 532 -15.07 16.02 18.24
C VAL A 532 -15.24 16.78 19.56
N ASN A 533 -15.40 16.07 20.67
CA ASN A 533 -15.64 16.68 21.98
C ASN A 533 -14.50 17.59 22.44
N SER A 534 -13.25 17.17 22.21
CA SER A 534 -12.08 17.98 22.54
C SER A 534 -12.03 19.30 21.75
N ILE A 535 -12.67 19.35 20.57
CA ILE A 535 -12.65 20.51 19.67
C ILE A 535 -13.78 21.48 19.98
N ILE A 536 -15.01 20.99 20.14
CA ILE A 536 -16.18 21.86 20.38
C ILE A 536 -16.20 22.41 21.81
N GLY A 537 -15.61 21.68 22.76
CA GLY A 537 -15.60 22.01 24.18
C GLY A 537 -16.87 21.60 24.93
N ILE A 538 -16.78 21.66 26.26
CA ILE A 538 -17.77 21.12 27.20
C ILE A 538 -19.15 21.79 27.07
N ASP A 539 -19.19 23.10 26.79
CA ASP A 539 -20.45 23.84 26.66
C ASP A 539 -21.32 23.29 25.52
N HIS A 540 -20.72 23.13 24.34
CA HIS A 540 -21.43 22.60 23.17
C HIS A 540 -21.73 21.12 23.29
N LEU A 541 -20.85 20.35 23.94
CA LEU A 541 -21.11 18.95 24.31
C LEU A 541 -22.38 18.84 25.15
N THR A 542 -22.48 19.62 26.23
CA THR A 542 -23.60 19.57 27.18
C THR A 542 -24.91 20.04 26.55
N ILE A 543 -24.87 21.10 25.74
CA ILE A 543 -26.08 21.69 25.16
C ILE A 543 -26.58 20.90 23.94
N ASN A 544 -25.67 20.42 23.08
CA ASN A 544 -26.05 19.87 21.77
C ASN A 544 -25.93 18.35 21.69
N LEU A 545 -24.80 17.76 22.12
CA LEU A 545 -24.54 16.33 21.93
C LEU A 545 -25.10 15.46 23.05
N LEU A 546 -25.05 15.93 24.30
CA LEU A 546 -25.48 15.16 25.47
C LEU A 546 -26.94 14.69 25.38
N PRO A 547 -27.93 15.50 24.93
CA PRO A 547 -29.29 15.01 24.75
C PRO A 547 -29.38 13.82 23.78
N ALA A 548 -28.63 13.87 22.68
CA ALA A 548 -28.58 12.78 21.71
C ALA A 548 -27.89 11.53 22.28
N ILE A 549 -26.79 11.70 23.04
CA ILE A 549 -26.11 10.60 23.72
C ILE A 549 -27.04 9.89 24.72
N ILE A 550 -27.81 10.64 25.51
CA ILE A 550 -28.77 10.09 26.47
C ILE A 550 -29.86 9.30 25.74
N GLN A 551 -30.36 9.82 24.60
CA GLN A 551 -31.32 9.09 23.78
C GLN A 551 -30.74 7.78 23.23
N LEU A 552 -29.47 7.78 22.80
CA LEU A 552 -28.77 6.59 22.28
C LEU A 552 -28.49 5.55 23.36
N ALA A 553 -28.37 5.97 24.62
CA ALA A 553 -28.22 5.04 25.74
C ALA A 553 -29.44 4.14 25.95
N GLU A 554 -30.60 4.52 25.41
CA GLU A 554 -31.86 3.77 25.44
C GLU A 554 -32.25 3.22 24.05
N ASP A 555 -31.32 3.24 23.08
CA ASP A 555 -31.57 2.84 21.70
C ASP A 555 -32.12 1.40 21.60
N PRO A 556 -33.09 1.10 20.71
CA PRO A 556 -33.62 -0.26 20.56
C PRO A 556 -32.54 -1.28 20.16
N LYS A 557 -31.52 -0.88 19.42
CA LYS A 557 -30.41 -1.74 19.02
C LYS A 557 -29.37 -1.78 20.13
N TRP A 558 -29.24 -2.95 20.76
CA TRP A 558 -28.30 -3.15 21.87
C TRP A 558 -26.85 -2.77 21.54
N ARG A 559 -26.38 -2.96 20.30
CA ARG A 559 -25.01 -2.55 19.92
C ARG A 559 -24.78 -1.05 20.06
N VAL A 560 -25.78 -0.23 19.77
CA VAL A 560 -25.72 1.22 19.96
C VAL A 560 -25.60 1.54 21.45
N ARG A 561 -26.44 0.91 22.29
CA ARG A 561 -26.35 1.04 23.75
C ARG A 561 -24.97 0.61 24.28
N LEU A 562 -24.43 -0.50 23.78
CA LEU A 562 -23.11 -0.99 24.15
C LEU A 562 -22.02 0.06 23.86
N ALA A 563 -22.03 0.66 22.66
CA ALA A 563 -21.07 1.69 22.29
C ALA A 563 -21.15 2.92 23.22
N ILE A 564 -22.35 3.32 23.65
CA ILE A 564 -22.52 4.40 24.64
C ILE A 564 -21.97 4.01 26.01
N ILE A 565 -22.15 2.75 26.44
CA ILE A 565 -21.61 2.24 27.70
C ILE A 565 -20.08 2.26 27.70
N GLU A 566 -19.47 1.82 26.61
CA GLU A 566 -18.00 1.84 26.45
C GLU A 566 -17.47 3.29 26.43
N TYR A 567 -18.23 4.22 25.86
CA TYR A 567 -17.89 5.64 25.78
C TYR A 567 -18.10 6.42 27.10
N MET A 568 -19.02 5.97 27.96
CA MET A 568 -19.45 6.70 29.16
C MET A 568 -18.31 7.11 30.13
N PRO A 569 -17.25 6.32 30.38
CA PRO A 569 -16.18 6.73 31.31
C PRO A 569 -15.43 7.98 30.84
N LEU A 570 -15.23 8.13 29.52
CA LEU A 570 -14.60 9.31 28.94
C LEU A 570 -15.53 10.52 29.06
N LEU A 571 -16.82 10.34 28.76
CA LEU A 571 -17.82 11.40 28.91
C LEU A 571 -17.93 11.89 30.36
N ALA A 572 -17.91 10.97 31.31
CA ALA A 572 -17.96 11.27 32.75
C ALA A 572 -16.74 12.09 33.20
N GLU A 573 -15.56 11.78 32.67
CA GLU A 573 -14.34 12.55 32.92
C GLU A 573 -14.43 13.97 32.34
N GLN A 574 -14.93 14.12 31.11
CA GLN A 574 -15.06 15.41 30.44
C GLN A 574 -16.08 16.35 31.11
N LEU A 575 -17.18 15.81 31.62
CA LEU A 575 -18.24 16.61 32.27
C LEU A 575 -17.96 16.88 33.75
N GLY A 576 -17.10 16.06 34.37
CA GLY A 576 -16.76 16.15 35.78
C GLY A 576 -17.74 15.44 36.72
N LEU A 577 -17.25 15.18 37.94
CA LEU A 577 -17.89 14.32 38.94
C LEU A 577 -19.29 14.81 39.36
N GLU A 578 -19.43 16.11 39.63
CA GLU A 578 -20.69 16.68 40.12
C GLU A 578 -21.81 16.56 39.07
N PHE A 579 -21.50 16.90 37.82
CA PHE A 579 -22.47 16.77 36.72
C PHE A 579 -22.86 15.32 36.49
N PHE A 580 -21.87 14.41 36.45
CA PHE A 580 -22.11 12.98 36.25
C PHE A 580 -23.06 12.40 37.31
N ASN A 581 -22.81 12.70 38.59
CA ASN A 581 -23.63 12.21 39.69
C ASN A 581 -25.06 12.76 39.66
N ASN A 582 -25.26 13.96 39.13
CA ASN A 582 -26.58 14.58 39.07
C ASN A 582 -27.41 14.14 37.86
N GLN A 583 -26.76 13.83 36.73
CA GLN A 583 -27.46 13.64 35.44
C GLN A 583 -27.31 12.24 34.82
N LEU A 584 -26.20 11.54 35.07
CA LEU A 584 -25.83 10.33 34.30
C LEU A 584 -25.75 9.05 35.15
N ILE A 585 -25.61 9.15 36.47
CA ILE A 585 -25.47 7.97 37.33
C ILE A 585 -26.70 7.04 37.28
N ASP A 586 -27.90 7.60 37.23
CA ASP A 586 -29.12 6.79 37.23
C ASP A 586 -29.32 6.04 35.91
N LEU A 587 -28.83 6.61 34.80
CA LEU A 587 -28.72 5.95 33.50
C LEU A 587 -27.74 4.77 33.57
N CYS A 588 -26.55 4.97 34.15
CA CYS A 588 -25.58 3.89 34.31
C CYS A 588 -26.14 2.71 35.13
N LEU A 589 -26.92 3.03 36.17
CA LEU A 589 -27.59 2.04 37.01
C LEU A 589 -28.82 1.39 36.35
N SER A 590 -29.35 1.94 35.26
CA SER A 590 -30.44 1.30 34.50
C SER A 590 -29.91 0.19 33.60
N TRP A 591 -28.68 0.30 33.09
CA TRP A 591 -28.06 -0.73 32.24
C TRP A 591 -27.78 -2.05 32.97
N LEU A 592 -27.61 -2.02 34.30
CA LEU A 592 -27.46 -3.23 35.13
C LEU A 592 -28.68 -4.16 35.05
N ILE A 593 -29.86 -3.63 34.70
CA ILE A 593 -31.11 -4.38 34.57
C ILE A 593 -31.57 -4.48 33.11
N ASP A 594 -30.69 -4.20 32.14
CA ASP A 594 -31.00 -4.34 30.72
C ASP A 594 -31.36 -5.79 30.39
N GLN A 595 -32.27 -5.98 29.42
CA GLN A 595 -32.73 -7.31 29.00
C GLN A 595 -31.61 -8.13 28.34
N VAL A 596 -30.64 -7.45 27.69
CA VAL A 596 -29.54 -8.09 26.97
C VAL A 596 -28.38 -8.36 27.93
N TYR A 597 -27.93 -9.62 27.98
CA TYR A 597 -26.80 -10.05 28.82
C TYR A 597 -25.53 -9.21 28.60
N ALA A 598 -25.13 -9.03 27.33
CA ALA A 598 -23.92 -8.28 26.98
C ALA A 598 -23.94 -6.83 27.48
N ILE A 599 -25.13 -6.22 27.56
CA ILE A 599 -25.29 -4.87 28.12
C ILE A 599 -25.08 -4.88 29.63
N ARG A 600 -25.65 -5.85 30.34
CA ARG A 600 -25.45 -5.98 31.79
C ARG A 600 -23.98 -6.23 32.13
N GLU A 601 -23.30 -7.06 31.36
CA GLU A 601 -21.87 -7.34 31.50
C GLU A 601 -21.04 -6.07 31.27
N ALA A 602 -21.25 -5.37 30.15
CA ALA A 602 -20.57 -4.11 29.86
C ALA A 602 -20.88 -3.01 30.90
N ALA A 603 -22.09 -2.98 31.46
CA ALA A 603 -22.43 -2.05 32.53
C ALA A 603 -21.61 -2.31 33.80
N VAL A 604 -21.39 -3.58 34.17
CA VAL A 604 -20.53 -3.93 35.32
C VAL A 604 -19.09 -3.51 35.05
N GLU A 605 -18.55 -3.76 33.86
CA GLU A 605 -17.20 -3.34 33.49
C GLU A 605 -17.06 -1.81 33.45
N ASN A 606 -18.05 -1.12 32.89
CA ASN A 606 -18.14 0.34 32.87
C ASN A 606 -18.06 0.92 34.29
N LEU A 607 -18.77 0.32 35.25
CA LEU A 607 -18.73 0.74 36.65
C LEU A 607 -17.36 0.54 37.29
N VAL A 608 -16.67 -0.56 36.96
CA VAL A 608 -15.27 -0.76 37.38
C VAL A 608 -14.39 0.36 36.82
N ASN A 609 -14.57 0.74 35.56
CA ASN A 609 -13.81 1.81 34.93
C ASN A 609 -14.12 3.20 35.54
N LEU A 610 -15.39 3.48 35.85
CA LEU A 610 -15.77 4.69 36.60
C LEU A 610 -15.19 4.72 38.01
N CYS A 611 -15.18 3.58 38.72
CA CYS A 611 -14.55 3.48 40.05
C CYS A 611 -13.04 3.71 40.00
N LYS A 612 -12.36 3.22 38.94
CA LYS A 612 -10.94 3.51 38.73
C LYS A 612 -10.68 5.00 38.50
N LYS A 613 -11.58 5.70 37.81
CA LYS A 613 -11.45 7.15 37.51
C LYS A 613 -11.81 8.04 38.71
N PHE A 614 -12.91 7.76 39.42
CA PHE A 614 -13.41 8.61 40.51
C PHE A 614 -13.00 8.16 41.92
N GLY A 615 -12.40 6.97 42.05
CA GLY A 615 -11.89 6.44 43.31
C GLY A 615 -12.91 5.62 44.11
N SER A 616 -12.39 4.92 45.13
CA SER A 616 -13.17 3.99 45.97
C SER A 616 -14.14 4.68 46.93
N GLU A 617 -13.84 5.91 47.35
CA GLU A 617 -14.71 6.71 48.22
C GLU A 617 -16.00 7.11 47.50
N TRP A 618 -15.88 7.57 46.25
CA TRP A 618 -17.02 7.85 45.39
C TRP A 618 -17.93 6.62 45.22
N ALA A 619 -17.33 5.46 44.93
CA ALA A 619 -18.07 4.21 44.75
C ALA A 619 -18.86 3.83 46.01
N SER A 620 -18.25 4.01 47.19
CA SER A 620 -18.88 3.71 48.47
C SER A 620 -20.04 4.65 48.80
N GLN A 621 -19.96 5.90 48.37
CA GLN A 621 -20.97 6.92 48.66
C GLN A 621 -22.16 6.88 47.69
N TYR A 622 -21.90 6.75 46.39
CA TYR A 622 -22.93 6.92 45.35
C TYR A 622 -23.40 5.62 44.71
N PHE A 623 -22.52 4.61 44.63
CA PHE A 623 -22.78 3.41 43.83
C PHE A 623 -23.22 2.21 44.68
N ILE A 624 -22.42 1.81 45.67
CA ILE A 624 -22.69 0.63 46.52
C ILE A 624 -24.09 0.71 47.15
N PRO A 625 -24.52 1.83 47.77
CA PRO A 625 -25.84 1.91 48.39
C PRO A 625 -27.00 1.75 47.41
N LYS A 626 -26.86 2.27 46.18
CA LYS A 626 -27.90 2.20 45.14
C LYS A 626 -28.05 0.79 44.58
N VAL A 627 -26.95 0.05 44.40
CA VAL A 627 -26.99 -1.35 43.94
C VAL A 627 -27.53 -2.28 45.03
N SER A 628 -27.10 -2.10 46.28
CA SER A 628 -27.61 -2.88 47.42
C SER A 628 -29.11 -2.70 47.63
N ASN A 629 -29.66 -1.49 47.38
CA ASN A 629 -31.10 -1.24 47.48
C ASN A 629 -31.91 -1.76 46.28
N LYS A 630 -31.35 -1.75 45.05
CA LYS A 630 -32.04 -2.30 43.86
C LYS A 630 -32.08 -3.84 43.84
N GLY A 631 -31.11 -4.51 44.46
CA GLY A 631 -31.07 -5.97 44.56
C GLY A 631 -32.12 -6.61 45.48
N ILE A 632 -32.88 -5.81 46.24
CA ILE A 632 -33.89 -6.30 47.21
C ILE A 632 -35.29 -6.41 46.59
N TYR A 633 -35.55 -5.82 45.41
CA TYR A 633 -36.89 -5.78 44.79
C TYR A 633 -37.05 -6.54 43.46
N SER A 634 -36.04 -7.30 43.03
CA SER A 634 -36.17 -8.22 41.88
C SER A 634 -36.14 -9.67 42.35
N SER A 635 -37.25 -10.15 42.89
CA SER A 635 -37.53 -11.56 43.15
C SER A 635 -38.91 -11.92 42.63
#